data_AF-A0A954BDG9-F1
#
_entry.id   AF-A0A954BDG9-F1
#
_cell.length_a   1.000
_cell.length_b   1.000
_cell.length_c   1.000
_cell.angle_alpha   90.00
_cell.angle_beta   90.00
_cell.angle_gamma   90.00
#
_symmetry.space_group_name_H-M   'P 1'
#
loop_
_entity.id
_entity.type
_entity.pdbx_description
1 polymer ?
#
loop_
_entity_poly.entity_id
_entity_poly.type
_entity_poly.pdbx_seq_one_letter_code
_entity_poly.pdbx_strand_id
1 'polypeptide(L)'
;GRTYLEHGPRWMARTCEPMLERLVARGALKIEDPKTAIWQLGALITEPLASIVLMGDVPPDLDAAIEAQIESGVKAFFKLYAD
;
A
#
# COMPACT_ATOMS: atom_id res chain seq x y z
N GLY A 1 -3.24 -3.15 -4.03
CA GLY A 1 -2.61 -2.48 -5.20
C GLY A 1 -3.67 -1.92 -6.11
N ARG A 2 -4.11 -2.68 -7.12
CA ARG A 2 -5.02 -2.21 -8.19
C ARG A 2 -6.31 -1.53 -7.73
N THR A 3 -6.99 -2.12 -6.74
CA THR A 3 -8.25 -1.58 -6.19
C THR A 3 -8.08 -0.22 -5.49
N TYR A 4 -6.87 0.10 -5.02
CA TYR A 4 -6.55 1.43 -4.48
C TYR A 4 -6.55 2.48 -5.60
N LEU A 5 -6.04 2.14 -6.79
CA LEU A 5 -6.05 3.04 -7.95
C LEU A 5 -7.48 3.28 -8.46
N GLU A 6 -8.34 2.26 -8.39
CA GLU A 6 -9.72 2.32 -8.89
C GLU A 6 -10.68 3.10 -7.97
N HIS A 7 -10.48 3.06 -6.65
CA HIS A 7 -11.43 3.63 -5.68
C HIS A 7 -10.82 4.69 -4.76
N GLY A 8 -9.51 4.86 -4.81
CA GLY A 8 -8.78 5.85 -4.02
C GLY A 8 -8.55 5.46 -2.55
N PRO A 9 -7.77 6.31 -1.85
CA PRO A 9 -7.23 5.99 -0.52
C PRO A 9 -8.28 5.87 0.58
N ARG A 10 -9.33 6.70 0.57
CA ARG A 10 -10.40 6.65 1.59
C ARG A 10 -11.21 5.36 1.50
N TRP A 11 -11.45 4.88 0.29
CA TRP A 11 -12.13 3.60 0.09
C TRP A 11 -11.26 2.45 0.58
N MET A 12 -9.97 2.45 0.23
CA MET A 12 -9.04 1.40 0.69
C MET A 12 -8.97 1.38 2.21
N ALA A 13 -8.79 2.53 2.87
CA ALA A 13 -8.71 2.59 4.33
C ALA A 13 -9.94 1.93 4.97
N ARG A 14 -11.14 2.34 4.57
CA ARG A 14 -12.40 1.79 5.10
C ARG A 14 -12.59 0.30 4.81
N THR A 15 -12.20 -0.18 3.63
CA THR A 15 -12.44 -1.57 3.22
C THR A 15 -11.38 -2.53 3.76
N CYS A 16 -10.14 -2.09 3.85
CA CYS A 16 -8.99 -2.93 4.19
C CYS A 16 -8.61 -2.88 5.67
N GLU A 17 -9.02 -1.86 6.43
CA GLU A 17 -8.82 -1.79 7.89
C GLU A 17 -9.35 -3.06 8.60
N PRO A 18 -10.58 -3.56 8.35
CA PRO A 18 -11.05 -4.82 8.94
C PRO A 18 -10.27 -6.06 8.49
N MET A 19 -9.54 -5.99 7.38
CA MET A 19 -8.65 -7.08 6.96
C MET A 19 -7.38 -7.11 7.83
N LEU A 20 -6.81 -5.93 8.09
CA LEU A 20 -5.65 -5.81 8.98
C LEU A 20 -5.99 -6.22 10.41
N GLU A 21 -7.13 -5.80 10.95
CA GLU A 21 -7.61 -6.22 12.28
C GLU A 21 -7.68 -7.75 12.39
N ARG A 22 -8.19 -8.43 11.36
CA ARG A 22 -8.24 -9.90 11.34
C ARG A 22 -6.85 -10.56 11.28
N LEU A 23 -5.89 -9.94 10.60
CA LEU A 23 -4.52 -10.45 10.54
C LEU A 23 -3.79 -10.25 11.87
N VAL A 24 -4.00 -9.11 12.53
CA VAL A 24 -3.49 -8.84 13.88
C VAL A 24 -4.08 -9.81 14.89
N ALA A 25 -5.41 -10.02 14.88
CA ALA A 25 -6.08 -10.96 15.78
C ALA A 25 -5.60 -12.42 15.62
N ARG A 26 -5.04 -12.77 14.45
CA ARG A 26 -4.43 -14.08 14.17
C ARG A 26 -2.94 -14.15 14.50
N GLY A 27 -2.34 -13.07 14.99
CA GLY A 27 -0.91 -12.96 15.23
C GLY A 27 -0.06 -12.95 13.97
N ALA A 28 -0.65 -12.73 12.79
CA ALA A 28 0.07 -12.69 11.53
C ALA A 28 0.76 -11.34 11.27
N LEU A 29 0.29 -10.28 11.95
CA LEU A 29 0.87 -8.94 11.90
C LEU A 29 0.94 -8.34 13.31
N LYS A 30 2.02 -7.62 13.60
CA LYS A 30 2.21 -6.79 14.78
C LYS A 30 1.91 -5.33 14.43
N ILE A 31 0.64 -4.95 14.49
CA ILE A 31 0.18 -3.59 14.22
C ILE A 31 -0.57 -3.07 15.44
N GLU A 32 -0.10 -1.97 16.02
CA GLU A 32 -0.74 -1.30 17.16
C GLU A 32 -1.97 -0.49 16.74
N ASP A 33 -1.89 0.17 15.59
CA ASP A 33 -2.98 0.98 15.02
C ASP A 33 -3.26 0.56 13.56
N PRO A 34 -4.22 -0.36 13.33
CA PRO A 34 -4.62 -0.82 12.00
C PRO A 34 -5.05 0.30 11.06
N LYS A 35 -5.64 1.36 11.61
CA LYS A 35 -6.07 2.52 10.84
C LYS A 35 -4.88 3.29 10.30
N THR A 36 -3.87 3.56 11.11
CA THR A 36 -2.65 4.21 10.62
C THR A 36 -1.89 3.31 9.64
N ALA A 37 -1.81 2.01 9.92
CA ALA A 37 -1.13 1.04 9.07
C ALA A 37 -1.71 0.98 7.65
N ILE A 38 -3.03 1.10 7.47
CA ILE A 38 -3.61 1.08 6.13
C ILE A 38 -3.24 2.31 5.30
N TRP A 39 -3.07 3.48 5.93
CA TRP A 39 -2.57 4.68 5.25
C TRP A 39 -1.09 4.54 4.87
N GLN A 40 -0.28 3.93 5.75
CA GLN A 40 1.12 3.66 5.47
C GLN A 40 1.28 2.66 4.32
N LEU A 41 0.45 1.61 4.26
CA LEU A 41 0.41 0.72 3.10
C LEU A 41 0.08 1.49 1.82
N GLY A 42 -0.91 2.39 1.88
CA GLY A 42 -1.29 3.26 0.75
C GLY A 42 -0.10 4.06 0.23
N ALA A 43 0.63 4.73 1.12
CA ALA A 43 1.83 5.47 0.76
C ALA A 43 2.91 4.57 0.12
N LEU A 44 3.16 3.39 0.69
CA LEU A 44 4.17 2.46 0.18
C LEU A 44 3.85 1.92 -1.22
N ILE A 45 2.57 1.76 -1.57
CA ILE A 45 2.18 1.26 -2.90
C ILE A 45 2.00 2.38 -3.95
N THR A 46 2.14 3.65 -3.55
CA THR A 46 2.07 4.79 -4.48
C THR A 46 3.37 5.56 -4.62
N GLU A 47 4.14 5.70 -3.54
CA GLU A 47 5.37 6.49 -3.51
C GLU A 47 6.61 5.60 -3.60
N PRO A 48 7.65 6.01 -4.35
CA PRO A 48 7.85 7.34 -4.95
C PRO A 48 7.26 7.54 -6.36
N LEU A 49 6.68 6.48 -6.97
CA LEU A 49 6.27 6.53 -8.38
C LEU A 49 5.29 7.67 -8.69
N ALA A 50 4.30 7.91 -7.83
CA ALA A 50 3.33 8.99 -8.02
C ALA A 50 4.03 10.37 -8.10
N SER A 51 4.96 10.64 -7.18
CA SER A 51 5.76 11.88 -7.20
C SER A 51 6.59 12.02 -8.48
N ILE A 52 7.26 10.94 -8.91
CA ILE A 52 8.10 10.93 -10.12
C ILE A 52 7.26 11.29 -11.37
N VAL A 53 6.12 10.63 -11.54
CA VAL A 53 5.21 10.87 -12.67
C VAL A 53 4.66 12.28 -12.66
N LEU A 54 4.27 12.81 -11.50
CA LEU A 54 3.75 14.18 -11.35
C LEU A 54 4.79 15.26 -11.63
N MET A 55 6.08 14.95 -11.42
CA MET A 55 7.20 15.83 -11.80
C MET A 55 7.54 15.76 -13.30
N GLY A 56 6.88 14.90 -14.07
CA GLY A 56 7.05 14.77 -15.51
C GLY A 56 8.02 13.68 -15.95
N ASP A 57 8.68 12.99 -15.01
CA ASP A 57 9.60 11.88 -15.29
C ASP A 57 8.82 10.55 -15.44
N VAL A 58 7.92 10.50 -16.42
CA VAL A 58 7.10 9.30 -16.66
C VAL A 58 7.97 8.16 -17.19
N PRO A 59 7.99 6.98 -16.54
CA PRO A 59 8.75 5.82 -17.03
C PRO A 59 8.29 5.41 -18.44
N PRO A 60 9.19 4.85 -19.28
CA PRO A 60 8.82 4.37 -20.61
C PRO A 60 7.71 3.31 -20.60
N ASP A 61 7.64 2.50 -19.54
CA ASP A 61 6.57 1.54 -19.29
C ASP A 61 5.96 1.84 -17.92
N LEU A 62 4.86 2.59 -17.93
CA LEU A 62 4.18 3.03 -16.71
C LEU A 62 3.47 1.86 -16.00
N ASP A 63 2.89 0.92 -16.76
CA ASP A 63 2.15 -0.21 -16.18
C ASP A 63 3.08 -1.17 -15.44
N ALA A 64 4.24 -1.49 -16.04
CA ALA A 64 5.26 -2.28 -15.37
C ALA A 64 5.81 -1.58 -14.11
N ALA A 65 6.00 -0.26 -14.17
CA ALA A 65 6.43 0.52 -13.01
C ALA A 65 5.40 0.51 -11.87
N ILE A 66 4.09 0.61 -12.20
CA ILE A 66 3.00 0.53 -11.22
C ILE A 66 2.99 -0.83 -10.53
N GLU A 67 3.08 -1.93 -11.28
CA GLU A 67 3.07 -3.28 -10.68
C GLU A 67 4.31 -3.50 -9.78
N ALA A 68 5.49 -3.03 -10.21
CA ALA A 68 6.70 -3.08 -9.39
C ALA A 68 6.59 -2.23 -8.09
N GLN A 69 5.99 -1.04 -8.16
CA GLN A 69 5.73 -0.19 -6.99
C GLN A 69 4.77 -0.88 -6.01
N ILE A 70 3.69 -1.49 -6.51
CA ILE A 70 2.74 -2.22 -5.67
C ILE A 70 3.44 -3.39 -4.97
N GLU A 71 4.21 -4.20 -5.71
CA GLU A 71 4.88 -5.37 -5.15
C GLU A 71 5.90 -4.98 -4.09
N SER A 72 6.74 -3.99 -4.38
CA SER A 72 7.76 -3.49 -3.45
C SER A 72 7.15 -2.85 -2.20
N GLY A 73 6.06 -2.07 -2.35
CA GLY A 73 5.34 -1.46 -1.25
C GLY A 73 4.71 -2.48 -0.30
N VAL A 74 4.08 -3.52 -0.85
CA VAL A 74 3.52 -4.63 -0.05
C VAL A 74 4.65 -5.38 0.68
N LYS A 75 5.76 -5.68 0.00
CA LYS A 75 6.93 -6.32 0.63
C LYS A 75 7.50 -5.46 1.77
N ALA A 76 7.61 -4.15 1.58
CA ALA A 76 8.06 -3.23 2.62
C ALA A 76 7.09 -3.22 3.81
N PHE A 77 5.78 -3.22 3.56
CA PHE A 77 4.77 -3.28 4.61
C PHE A 77 4.90 -4.53 5.48
N PHE A 78 5.04 -5.71 4.87
CA PHE A 78 5.27 -6.94 5.65
C PHE A 78 6.61 -6.91 6.39
N LYS A 79 7.68 -6.32 5.85
CA LYS A 79 8.93 -6.17 6.61
C LYS A 79 8.79 -5.29 7.85
N LEU A 80 7.86 -4.34 7.84
CA LEU A 80 7.62 -3.44 8.97
C LEU A 80 6.71 -4.06 10.03
N TYR A 81 5.77 -4.91 9.62
CA TYR A 81 4.66 -5.34 10.48
C TYR A 81 4.47 -6.85 10.61
N ALA A 82 5.13 -7.67 9.80
CA ALA A 82 5.13 -9.12 9.97
C ALA A 82 6.19 -9.54 10.99
N ASP A 83 5.94 -10.66 11.65
CA ASP A 83 6.91 -11.35 12.50
C ASP A 83 7.93 -12.18 11.70
#